data_AF-A0A537P1U6-F1
#
_entry.id   AF-A0A537P1U6-F1
#
_cell.length_a   1.000
_cell.length_b   1.000
_cell.length_c   1.000
_cell.angle_alpha   90.00
_cell.angle_beta   90.00
_cell.angle_gamma   90.00
#
_symmetry.space_group_name_H-M   'P 1'
#
loop_
_entity.id
_entity.type
_entity.pdbx_description
1 polymer ?
#
loop_
_entity_poly.entity_id
_entity_poly.type
_entity_poly.pdbx_seq_one_letter_code
_entity_poly.pdbx_strand_id
1 'polypeptide(L)'
;MKSVQTQSRSEPIYYNGQHYALNYTYNDAMKAFDMMVSGTTAPMKSDAQKDAINIASSSLGYFACPEGQRGRLVGSPKFKGGVWTLQARCG
;
A
#
# COMPACT_ATOMS: atom_id res chain seq x y z
N MET A 1 3.50 4.67 -23.19
CA MET A 1 3.90 4.08 -21.88
C MET A 1 3.15 4.84 -20.80
N LYS A 2 2.39 4.17 -19.93
CA LYS A 2 1.76 4.84 -18.78
C LYS A 2 2.85 5.29 -17.82
N SER A 3 2.78 6.54 -17.36
CA SER A 3 3.65 7.07 -16.32
C SER A 3 3.14 6.68 -14.93
N VAL A 4 4.03 6.76 -13.93
CA VAL A 4 3.65 6.60 -12.52
C VAL A 4 2.59 7.64 -12.16
N GLN A 5 1.48 7.21 -11.55
CA GLN A 5 0.44 8.10 -11.04
C GLN A 5 0.78 8.50 -9.61
N THR A 6 1.09 9.78 -9.41
CA THR A 6 1.56 10.31 -8.13
C THR A 6 0.45 10.91 -7.26
N GLN A 7 -0.80 10.82 -7.70
CA GLN A 7 -1.94 11.34 -6.96
C GLN A 7 -2.17 10.51 -5.68
N SER A 8 -2.31 11.18 -4.54
CA SER A 8 -2.74 10.54 -3.30
C SER A 8 -4.18 10.09 -3.40
N ARG A 9 -4.47 8.85 -2.97
CA ARG A 9 -5.83 8.31 -2.95
C ARG A 9 -6.04 7.37 -1.77
N SER A 10 -7.32 7.11 -1.52
CA SER A 10 -7.82 6.13 -0.57
C SER A 10 -8.65 5.12 -1.33
N GLU A 11 -8.24 3.86 -1.33
CA GLU A 11 -8.87 2.80 -2.12
C GLU A 11 -9.41 1.70 -1.18
N PRO A 12 -10.65 1.25 -1.38
CA PRO A 12 -11.17 0.08 -0.68
C PRO A 12 -10.54 -1.19 -1.29
N ILE A 13 -9.99 -2.04 -0.45
CA ILE A 13 -9.34 -3.29 -0.86
C ILE A 13 -10.08 -4.48 -0.27
N TYR A 14 -10.40 -5.46 -1.09
CA TYR A 14 -10.86 -6.77 -0.63
C TYR A 14 -9.73 -7.78 -0.77
N TYR A 15 -9.37 -8.46 0.32
CA TYR A 15 -8.26 -9.40 0.35
C TYR A 15 -8.50 -10.48 1.42
N ASN A 16 -8.26 -11.75 1.09
CA ASN A 16 -8.44 -12.90 2.00
C ASN A 16 -9.79 -12.91 2.76
N GLY A 17 -10.88 -12.53 2.11
CA GLY A 17 -12.21 -12.53 2.74
C GLY A 17 -12.50 -11.30 3.60
N GLN A 18 -11.57 -10.35 3.72
CA GLN A 18 -11.69 -9.17 4.56
C GLN A 18 -11.62 -7.88 3.75
N HIS A 19 -12.22 -6.82 4.32
CA HIS A 19 -12.19 -5.48 3.75
C HIS A 19 -11.15 -4.62 4.47
N TYR A 20 -10.31 -3.98 3.67
CA TYR A 20 -9.28 -3.05 4.09
C TYR A 20 -9.44 -1.72 3.36
N ALA A 21 -8.82 -0.69 3.90
CA ALA A 21 -8.59 0.57 3.24
C ALA A 21 -7.09 0.73 3.04
N LEU A 22 -6.71 1.08 1.81
CA LEU A 22 -5.36 1.51 1.49
C LEU A 22 -5.37 3.02 1.28
N ASN A 23 -4.60 3.74 2.07
CA ASN A 23 -4.28 5.14 1.81
C ASN A 23 -2.84 5.21 1.30
N TYR A 24 -2.61 5.91 0.19
CA TYR A 24 -1.26 6.14 -0.30
C TYR A 24 -1.05 7.58 -0.72
N THR A 25 0.15 8.09 -0.48
CA THR A 25 0.59 9.44 -0.87
C THR A 25 1.97 9.37 -1.47
N TYR A 26 2.17 10.04 -2.60
CA TYR A 26 3.50 10.12 -3.21
C TYR A 26 4.38 11.10 -2.43
N ASN A 27 5.55 10.62 -2.03
CA ASN A 27 6.60 11.36 -1.35
C ASN A 27 7.70 11.70 -2.36
N ASP A 28 7.72 12.94 -2.84
CA ASP A 28 8.64 13.34 -3.91
C ASP A 28 10.11 13.32 -3.47
N ALA A 29 10.40 13.61 -2.20
CA ALA A 29 11.75 13.58 -1.65
C ALA A 29 12.34 12.16 -1.66
N MET A 30 11.50 11.16 -1.37
CA MET A 30 11.88 9.74 -1.33
C MET A 30 11.69 9.02 -2.67
N LYS A 31 11.01 9.66 -3.65
CA LYS A 31 10.55 9.06 -4.91
C LYS A 31 9.83 7.72 -4.66
N ALA A 32 8.99 7.70 -3.63
CA ALA A 32 8.27 6.53 -3.14
C ALA A 32 6.87 6.94 -2.67
N PHE A 33 6.02 5.96 -2.40
CA PHE A 33 4.70 6.13 -1.82
C PHE A 33 4.72 5.76 -0.35
N ASP A 34 4.27 6.68 0.49
CA ASP A 34 3.89 6.41 1.87
C ASP A 34 2.52 5.75 1.86
N MET A 35 2.41 4.56 2.43
CA MET A 35 1.23 3.70 2.35
C MET A 35 0.74 3.33 3.75
N MET A 36 -0.57 3.31 3.94
CA MET A 36 -1.22 2.89 5.19
C MET A 36 -2.32 1.90 4.88
N VAL A 37 -2.21 0.69 5.44
CA VAL A 37 -3.21 -0.37 5.32
C VAL A 37 -3.91 -0.52 6.67
N SER A 38 -5.24 -0.38 6.67
CA SER A 38 -6.09 -0.53 7.85
C SER A 38 -7.30 -1.40 7.51
N GLY A 39 -7.81 -2.19 8.44
CA GLY A 39 -9.08 -2.88 8.23
C GLY A 39 -10.26 -1.91 8.38
N THR A 40 -11.34 -2.12 7.62
CA THR A 40 -12.50 -1.22 7.63
C THR A 40 -13.57 -1.64 8.64
N THR A 41 -13.69 -2.94 8.91
CA THR A 41 -14.65 -3.50 9.88
C THR A 41 -14.00 -3.82 11.23
N ALA A 42 -12.72 -4.17 11.22
CA ALA A 42 -11.93 -4.40 12.41
C ALA A 42 -10.49 -3.90 12.19
N PRO A 43 -9.79 -3.42 13.23
CA PRO A 43 -8.38 -3.03 13.11
C PRO A 43 -7.51 -4.18 12.59
N MET A 44 -6.45 -3.86 11.84
CA MET A 44 -5.49 -4.91 11.45
C MET A 44 -4.78 -5.45 12.67
N LYS A 45 -4.44 -6.73 12.61
CA LYS A 45 -3.63 -7.38 13.64
C LYS A 45 -2.14 -7.16 13.38
N SER A 46 -1.34 -7.21 14.45
CA SER A 46 0.12 -7.08 14.40
C SER A 46 0.83 -8.27 13.76
N ASP A 47 0.16 -9.41 13.58
CA ASP A 47 0.66 -10.58 12.87
C ASP A 47 0.32 -10.57 11.36
N ALA A 48 -0.52 -9.64 10.92
CA ALA A 48 -0.98 -9.51 9.52
C ALA A 48 0.03 -8.77 8.62
N GLN A 49 1.32 -8.79 8.95
CA GLN A 49 2.36 -8.08 8.18
C GLN A 49 2.38 -8.53 6.71
N LYS A 50 2.33 -9.84 6.48
CA LYS A 50 2.38 -10.40 5.13
C LYS A 50 1.22 -9.93 4.26
N ASP A 51 0.03 -9.84 4.84
CA ASP A 51 -1.17 -9.39 4.15
C ASP A 51 -1.09 -7.90 3.85
N ALA A 52 -0.62 -7.08 4.80
CA ALA A 52 -0.39 -5.66 4.58
C ALA A 52 0.63 -5.40 3.44
N ILE A 53 1.71 -6.17 3.40
CA ILE A 53 2.72 -6.12 2.33
C ILE A 53 2.09 -6.45 0.97
N ASN A 54 1.32 -7.54 0.91
CA ASN A 54 0.69 -7.99 -0.33
C ASN A 54 -0.32 -6.95 -0.83
N ILE A 55 -1.21 -6.48 0.05
CA ILE A 55 -2.21 -5.45 -0.26
C ILE A 55 -1.54 -4.19 -0.78
N ALA A 56 -0.53 -3.67 -0.08
CA ALA A 56 0.17 -2.46 -0.49
C ALA A 56 0.84 -2.64 -1.86
N SER A 57 1.63 -3.71 -2.02
CA SER A 57 2.42 -3.94 -3.24
C SER A 57 1.54 -4.20 -4.47
N SER A 58 0.47 -5.00 -4.33
CA SER A 58 -0.44 -5.31 -5.44
C SER A 58 -1.27 -4.10 -5.83
N SER A 59 -1.81 -3.38 -4.85
CA SER A 59 -2.67 -2.22 -5.10
C SER A 59 -1.86 -1.07 -5.70
N LEU A 60 -0.65 -0.80 -5.20
CA LEU A 60 0.22 0.21 -5.80
C LEU A 60 0.54 -0.13 -7.26
N GLY A 61 0.81 -1.41 -7.55
CA GLY A 61 0.99 -1.91 -8.90
C GLY A 61 -0.18 -1.59 -9.83
N TYR A 62 -1.41 -1.73 -9.32
CA TYR A 62 -2.64 -1.48 -10.09
C TYR A 62 -2.97 0.01 -10.26
N PHE A 63 -2.87 0.80 -9.19
CA PHE A 63 -3.35 2.19 -9.18
C PHE A 63 -2.28 3.21 -9.59
N ALA A 64 -1.02 2.96 -9.24
CA ALA A 64 0.05 3.94 -9.36
C ALA A 64 1.12 3.57 -10.37
N CYS A 65 1.39 2.28 -10.59
CA CYS A 65 2.52 1.87 -11.41
C CYS A 65 2.20 1.76 -12.91
N PRO A 66 3.21 2.00 -13.77
CA PRO A 66 3.15 1.64 -15.18
C PRO A 66 2.81 0.16 -15.40
N GLU A 67 2.23 -0.14 -16.56
CA GLU A 67 1.98 -1.53 -16.97
C GLU A 67 3.27 -2.36 -16.92
N GLY A 68 3.18 -3.56 -16.33
CA GLY A 68 4.31 -4.45 -16.14
C GLY A 68 5.17 -4.17 -14.90
N GLN A 69 4.93 -3.07 -14.17
CA GLN A 69 5.59 -2.79 -12.90
C GLN A 69 4.71 -3.18 -11.71
N ARG A 70 5.35 -3.49 -10.58
CA ARG A 70 4.69 -3.76 -9.30
C ARG A 70 5.17 -2.77 -8.26
N GLY A 71 4.42 -2.65 -7.16
CA GLY A 71 4.92 -1.98 -5.98
C GLY A 71 6.03 -2.83 -5.34
N ARG A 72 7.21 -2.23 -5.17
CA ARG A 72 8.33 -2.81 -4.44
C ARG A 72 8.53 -2.05 -3.14
N LEU A 73 8.50 -2.77 -2.02
CA LEU A 73 8.72 -2.17 -0.71
C LEU A 73 10.10 -1.51 -0.61
N VAL A 74 10.12 -0.39 0.09
CA VAL A 74 11.31 0.36 0.47
C VAL A 74 11.28 0.47 1.99
N GLY A 75 12.28 -0.11 2.65
CA GLY A 75 12.32 -0.17 4.11
C GLY A 75 11.40 -1.22 4.73
N SER A 76 11.29 -1.20 6.07
CA SER A 76 10.54 -2.18 6.85
C SER A 76 9.13 -1.67 7.17
N PRO A 77 8.09 -2.51 7.01
CA PRO A 77 6.74 -2.19 7.47
C PRO A 77 6.72 -1.93 8.97
N LYS A 78 5.86 -1.02 9.42
CA LYS A 78 5.67 -0.69 10.84
C LYS A 78 4.20 -0.85 11.22
N PHE A 79 3.95 -1.49 12.36
CA PHE A 79 2.61 -1.62 12.90
C PHE A 79 2.39 -0.63 14.05
N LYS A 80 1.27 0.09 14.03
CA LYS A 80 0.86 0.96 15.14
C LYS A 80 -0.66 1.08 15.17
N GLY A 81 -1.26 0.76 16.32
CA GLY A 81 -2.67 1.06 16.59
C GLY A 81 -3.66 0.47 15.58
N GLY A 82 -3.40 -0.74 15.08
CA GLY A 82 -4.31 -1.39 14.13
C GLY A 82 -4.08 -1.02 12.66
N VAL A 83 -2.98 -0.33 12.36
CA VAL A 83 -2.60 0.12 11.03
C VAL A 83 -1.18 -0.34 10.72
N TRP A 84 -0.99 -0.84 9.50
CA TRP A 84 0.32 -1.09 8.93
C TRP A 84 0.74 0.08 8.07
N THR A 85 1.87 0.70 8.38
CA THR A 85 2.49 1.71 7.54
C THR A 85 3.66 1.11 6.77
N LEU A 86 3.72 1.39 5.48
CA LEU A 86 4.69 0.85 4.53
C LEU A 86 5.18 1.97 3.61
N GLN A 87 6.33 1.76 2.97
CA GLN A 87 6.79 2.57 1.86
C GLN A 87 7.04 1.66 0.66
N ALA A 88 6.64 2.09 -0.53
CA ALA A 88 6.88 1.33 -1.76
C ALA A 88 7.09 2.24 -2.97
N ARG A 89 7.82 1.76 -3.98
CA ARG A 89 8.02 2.44 -5.26
C ARG A 89 7.66 1.51 -6.41
N CYS A 90 7.36 2.07 -7.57
CA CYS A 90 7.16 1.26 -8.77
C CYS A 90 8.51 0.76 -9.32
N GLY A 91 8.62 -0.55 -9.59
CA GLY A 91 9.77 -1.17 -10.24
C GLY A 91 10.20 -2.50 -9.63
#